data_AF-A0A959NVC8-F1
#
_entry.id   AF-A0A959NVC8-F1
#
_cell.length_a   1.000
_cell.length_b   1.000
_cell.length_c   1.000
_cell.angle_alpha   90.00
_cell.angle_beta   90.00
_cell.angle_gamma   90.00
#
_symmetry.space_group_name_H-M   'P 1'
#
loop_
_entity.id
_entity.type
_entity.pdbx_description
1 polymer ?
#
loop_
_entity_poly.entity_id
_entity_poly.type
_entity_poly.pdbx_seq_one_letter_code
_entity_poly.pdbx_strand_id
1 'polypeptide(L)'
;MNRIKKAIIILVFGTIYGLSWGSIYLFFSAAHGMIKMFNTEFLFVVATIFKIEILTKSTGFIFTFIDGFLIGILIGLFLLKITRFNSPNKIIHKIQNQ
;
A
#
# COMPACT_ATOMS: atom_id res chain seq x y z
N MET A 1 -14.72 20.95 -2.99
CA MET A 1 -14.74 19.47 -3.10
C MET A 1 -15.12 18.86 -1.75
N ASN A 2 -16.16 18.01 -1.72
CA ASN A 2 -16.68 17.37 -0.50
C ASN A 2 -15.57 16.57 0.22
N ARG A 3 -15.54 16.56 1.57
CA ARG A 3 -14.50 15.87 2.37
C ARG A 3 -14.43 14.38 2.06
N ILE A 4 -15.58 13.76 1.82
CA ILE A 4 -15.68 12.36 1.40
C ILE A 4 -15.03 12.13 0.04
N LYS A 5 -15.30 13.02 -0.94
CA LYS A 5 -14.69 12.93 -2.28
C LYS A 5 -13.17 13.06 -2.21
N LYS A 6 -12.63 13.98 -1.40
CA LYS A 6 -11.18 14.09 -1.16
C LYS A 6 -10.60 12.80 -0.57
N ALA A 7 -11.30 12.21 0.39
CA ALA A 7 -10.83 11.00 1.04
C ALA A 7 -10.75 9.80 0.10
N ILE A 8 -11.79 9.63 -0.74
CA ILE A 8 -11.84 8.60 -1.77
C ILE A 8 -10.69 8.78 -2.76
N ILE A 9 -10.44 10.01 -3.24
CA ILE A 9 -9.35 10.28 -4.18
C ILE A 9 -8.00 9.87 -3.59
N ILE A 10 -7.71 10.27 -2.34
CA ILE A 10 -6.44 9.94 -1.68
C ILE A 10 -6.27 8.43 -1.51
N LEU A 11 -7.33 7.71 -1.14
CA LEU A 11 -7.30 6.25 -1.04
C LEU A 11 -7.06 5.59 -2.39
N VAL A 12 -7.76 6.03 -3.44
CA VAL A 12 -7.59 5.51 -4.81
C VAL A 12 -6.15 5.73 -5.29
N PHE A 13 -5.58 6.91 -5.09
CA PHE A 13 -4.18 7.18 -5.43
C PHE A 13 -3.20 6.31 -4.63
N GLY A 14 -3.43 6.14 -3.32
CA GLY A 14 -2.63 5.24 -2.48
C GLY A 14 -2.67 3.80 -2.99
N THR A 15 -3.86 3.30 -3.33
CA THR A 15 -4.04 1.97 -3.89
C THR A 15 -3.34 1.81 -5.25
N ILE A 16 -3.50 2.78 -6.17
CA ILE A 16 -2.82 2.75 -7.47
C ILE A 16 -1.31 2.72 -7.29
N TYR A 17 -0.78 3.53 -6.37
CA TYR A 17 0.64 3.55 -6.04
C TYR A 17 1.13 2.18 -5.53
N GLY A 18 0.42 1.58 -4.57
CA GLY A 18 0.75 0.25 -4.05
C GLY A 18 0.68 -0.86 -5.10
N LEU A 19 -0.32 -0.83 -5.98
CA LEU A 19 -0.43 -1.77 -7.10
C LEU A 19 0.66 -1.56 -8.16
N SER A 20 1.05 -0.30 -8.40
CA SER A 20 2.17 0.02 -9.30
C SER A 20 3.48 -0.55 -8.74
N TRP A 21 3.67 -0.47 -7.42
CA TRP A 21 4.81 -1.10 -6.76
C TRP A 21 4.82 -2.63 -6.92
N GLY A 22 3.67 -3.28 -6.72
CA GLY A 22 3.52 -4.71 -7.00
C GLY A 22 3.81 -5.07 -8.47
N SER A 23 3.45 -4.19 -9.42
CA SER A 23 3.72 -4.42 -10.85
C SER A 23 5.21 -4.31 -11.18
N ILE A 24 5.91 -3.31 -10.63
CA ILE A 24 7.37 -3.17 -10.76
C ILE A 24 8.07 -4.41 -10.20
N TYR A 25 7.59 -4.90 -9.06
CA TYR A 25 8.13 -6.10 -8.44
C TYR A 25 7.98 -7.35 -9.33
N LEU A 26 6.82 -7.56 -9.94
CA LEU A 26 6.60 -8.68 -10.86
C LEU A 26 7.52 -8.61 -12.08
N PHE A 27 7.82 -7.41 -12.56
CA PHE A 27 8.78 -7.20 -13.63
C PHE A 27 10.19 -7.66 -13.25
N PHE A 28 10.69 -7.27 -12.07
CA PHE A 28 12.01 -7.71 -11.59
C PHE A 28 12.06 -9.22 -11.31
N SER A 29 10.97 -9.76 -10.76
CA SER A 29 10.81 -11.19 -10.46
C SER A 29 10.79 -12.05 -11.73
N ALA A 30 10.17 -11.55 -12.81
CA ALA A 30 10.22 -12.21 -14.12
C ALA A 30 11.64 -12.27 -14.69
N ALA A 31 12.48 -11.26 -14.43
CA ALA A 31 13.84 -11.18 -14.94
C ALA A 31 14.86 -12.07 -14.19
N HIS A 32 14.66 -12.36 -12.89
CA HIS A 32 15.68 -13.00 -12.03
C HIS A 32 15.33 -14.41 -11.53
N GLY A 33 14.26 -15.04 -12.04
CA GLY A 33 13.84 -16.37 -11.59
C GLY A 33 12.83 -16.30 -10.44
N MET A 34 11.58 -16.02 -10.83
CA MET A 34 10.42 -15.70 -9.98
C MET A 34 10.33 -16.43 -8.62
N ILE A 35 10.44 -17.76 -8.61
CA ILE A 35 10.10 -18.57 -7.44
C ILE A 35 11.10 -18.40 -6.30
N LYS A 36 12.40 -18.29 -6.60
CA LYS A 36 13.42 -18.10 -5.57
C LYS A 36 13.31 -16.69 -4.97
N MET A 37 13.07 -15.69 -5.82
CA MET A 37 12.91 -14.30 -5.41
C MET A 37 11.69 -14.11 -4.48
N PHE A 38 10.59 -14.83 -4.74
CA PHE A 38 9.38 -14.82 -3.90
C PHE A 38 9.56 -15.37 -2.48
N ASN A 39 10.53 -16.27 -2.26
CA ASN A 39 10.70 -16.93 -0.96
C ASN A 39 11.95 -16.45 -0.19
N THR A 40 12.98 -15.98 -0.89
CA THR A 40 14.29 -15.67 -0.27
C THR A 40 14.67 -14.20 -0.27
N GLU A 41 14.28 -13.45 -1.30
CA GLU A 41 14.69 -12.04 -1.44
C GLU A 41 13.57 -11.07 -1.07
N PHE A 42 12.32 -11.51 -1.15
CA PHE A 42 11.15 -10.71 -0.82
C PHE A 42 10.24 -11.44 0.13
N LEU A 43 10.12 -10.91 1.34
CA LEU A 43 9.13 -11.36 2.31
C LEU A 43 7.77 -10.74 1.97
N PHE A 44 6.89 -11.53 1.36
CA PHE A 44 5.48 -11.15 1.27
C PHE A 44 4.88 -11.15 2.67
N VAL A 45 4.33 -10.02 3.09
CA VAL A 45 3.73 -9.84 4.41
C VAL A 45 2.64 -10.89 4.64
N VAL A 46 1.72 -11.05 3.68
CA VAL A 46 0.63 -12.01 3.82
C VAL A 46 1.16 -13.45 3.81
N ALA A 47 1.99 -13.84 2.84
CA ALA A 47 2.50 -15.22 2.81
C ALA A 47 3.37 -15.55 4.04
N THR A 48 4.10 -14.58 4.58
CA THR A 48 4.89 -14.72 5.81
C THR A 48 4.02 -14.94 7.04
N ILE A 49 2.95 -14.14 7.21
CA ILE A 49 2.02 -14.28 8.34
C ILE A 49 1.38 -15.67 8.35
N PHE A 50 1.00 -16.17 7.18
CA PHE A 50 0.37 -17.49 7.04
C PHE A 50 1.37 -18.64 6.85
N LYS A 51 2.67 -18.38 6.86
CA LYS A 51 3.75 -19.36 6.63
C LYS A 51 3.53 -20.19 5.34
N ILE A 52 3.10 -19.52 4.27
CA ILE A 52 2.83 -20.16 2.98
C ILE A 52 4.08 -20.05 2.11
N GLU A 53 4.59 -21.19 1.64
CA GLU A 53 5.68 -21.23 0.67
C GLU A 53 5.13 -21.05 -0.75
N ILE A 54 5.75 -20.15 -1.51
CA ILE A 54 5.30 -19.83 -2.87
C ILE A 54 5.95 -20.80 -3.85
N LEU A 55 5.18 -21.81 -4.23
CA LEU A 55 5.64 -22.88 -5.12
C LEU A 55 5.47 -22.55 -6.61
N THR A 56 4.59 -21.60 -6.95
CA THR A 56 4.30 -21.27 -8.36
C THR A 56 4.34 -19.77 -8.62
N LYS A 57 4.60 -19.42 -9.89
CA LYS A 57 4.57 -18.04 -10.38
C LYS A 57 3.22 -17.37 -10.14
N SER A 58 2.14 -18.12 -10.36
CA SER A 58 0.77 -17.63 -10.19
C SER A 58 0.46 -17.28 -8.73
N THR A 59 0.90 -18.11 -7.77
CA THR A 59 0.73 -17.80 -6.35
C THR A 59 1.53 -16.56 -5.96
N GLY A 60 2.76 -16.41 -6.45
CA GLY A 60 3.58 -15.20 -6.25
C GLY A 60 2.91 -13.94 -6.79
N PHE A 61 2.29 -14.02 -7.96
CA PHE A 61 1.50 -12.93 -8.53
C PHE A 61 0.33 -12.52 -7.64
N ILE A 62 -0.44 -13.48 -7.14
CA ILE A 62 -1.58 -13.24 -6.26
C ILE A 62 -1.12 -12.57 -4.96
N PHE A 63 -0.09 -13.11 -4.30
CA PHE A 63 0.42 -12.54 -3.06
C PHE A 63 1.01 -11.14 -3.26
N THR A 64 1.69 -10.89 -4.38
CA THR A 64 2.16 -9.55 -4.74
C THR A 64 1.01 -8.55 -4.85
N PHE A 65 -0.07 -8.94 -5.54
CA PHE A 65 -1.22 -8.06 -5.72
C PHE A 65 -1.91 -7.75 -4.39
N ILE A 66 -2.07 -8.75 -3.53
CA ILE A 66 -2.65 -8.59 -2.20
C ILE A 66 -1.78 -7.65 -1.36
N ASP A 67 -0.48 -7.91 -1.29
CA ASP A 67 0.46 -7.08 -0.52
C ASP A 67 0.52 -5.65 -1.04
N GLY A 68 0.62 -5.48 -2.36
CA GLY A 68 0.61 -4.17 -3.01
C GLY A 68 -0.66 -3.38 -2.71
N PHE A 69 -1.82 -4.05 -2.75
CA PHE A 69 -3.10 -3.42 -2.39
C PHE A 69 -3.15 -3.02 -0.91
N LEU A 70 -2.72 -3.91 0.00
CA LEU A 70 -2.68 -3.62 1.44
C LEU A 70 -1.74 -2.46 1.76
N ILE A 71 -0.55 -2.44 1.19
CA ILE A 71 0.42 -1.34 1.33
C ILE A 71 -0.18 -0.05 0.78
N GLY A 72 -0.84 -0.09 -0.38
CA GLY A 72 -1.50 1.07 -0.98
C GLY A 72 -2.61 1.65 -0.09
N ILE A 73 -3.43 0.81 0.53
CA ILE A 73 -4.43 1.24 1.51
C ILE A 73 -3.75 1.88 2.73
N LEU A 74 -2.71 1.26 3.27
CA LEU A 74 -1.99 1.79 4.43
C LEU A 74 -1.40 3.17 4.14
N ILE A 75 -0.78 3.36 2.97
CA ILE A 75 -0.28 4.65 2.50
C ILE A 75 -1.42 5.65 2.36
N GLY A 76 -2.53 5.26 1.73
CA GLY A 76 -3.71 6.12 1.57
C GLY A 76 -4.29 6.57 2.92
N LEU A 77 -4.42 5.66 3.89
CA LEU A 77 -4.86 5.97 5.25
C LEU A 77 -3.87 6.88 5.99
N PHE A 78 -2.57 6.67 5.80
CA PHE A 78 -1.53 7.52 6.37
C PHE A 78 -1.61 8.95 5.82
N LEU A 79 -1.76 9.10 4.49
CA LEU A 79 -1.96 10.40 3.84
C LEU A 79 -3.26 11.08 4.31
N LEU A 80 -4.34 10.32 4.51
CA LEU A 80 -5.57 10.85 5.09
C LEU A 80 -5.38 11.37 6.51
N LYS A 81 -4.58 10.67 7.32
CA LYS A 81 -4.25 11.10 8.68
C LYS A 81 -3.49 12.43 8.64
N ILE A 82 -2.44 12.54 7.82
CA ILE A 82 -1.64 13.78 7.69
C ILE A 82 -2.52 14.94 7.22
N THR A 83 -3.31 14.73 6.18
CA THR A 83 -4.16 15.79 5.60
C THR A 83 -5.29 16.25 6.54
N ARG A 84 -5.75 15.39 7.45
CA ARG A 84 -6.66 15.78 8.55
C ARG A 84 -5.97 16.60 9.64
N PHE A 85 -4.70 16.33 9.94
CA PHE A 85 -3.92 17.07 10.94
C PHE A 85 -3.52 18.47 10.46
N ASN A 86 -3.28 18.65 9.16
CA ASN A 86 -2.91 19.94 8.57
C ASN A 86 -4.09 20.85 8.18
N SER A 87 -5.30 20.58 8.67
CA SER A 87 -6.45 21.45 8.39
C SER A 87 -6.37 22.73 9.25
N PRO A 88 -6.28 23.94 8.65
CA PRO A 88 -6.05 25.20 9.38
C PRO A 88 -7.13 25.52 10.43
N ASN A 89 -8.33 24.94 10.33
CA ASN A 89 -9.38 25.09 11.34
C ASN A 89 -9.01 24.53 12.73
N LYS A 90 -8.08 23.56 12.82
CA LYS A 90 -7.62 23.06 14.14
C LYS A 90 -6.61 23.99 14.80
N ILE A 91 -5.87 24.78 14.01
CA ILE A 91 -4.91 25.77 14.52
C ILE A 91 -5.67 26.99 15.05
N ILE A 92 -6.68 27.46 14.33
CA ILE A 92 -7.51 28.61 14.74
C ILE A 92 -8.26 28.34 16.07
N HIS A 93 -8.85 27.14 16.22
CA HIS A 93 -9.51 26.77 17.48
C HIS A 93 -8.54 26.58 18.66
N LYS A 94 -7.27 26.27 18.40
CA LYS A 94 -6.26 26.13 19.45
C LYS A 94 -5.74 27.50 19.90
N ILE A 95 -5.71 28.49 19.01
CA ILE A 95 -5.32 29.88 19.31
C ILE A 95 -6.44 30.63 20.05
N GLN A 96 -7.72 30.34 19.75
CA GLN A 96 -8.86 31.01 20.44
C GLN A 96 -9.13 30.51 21.86
N ASN A 97 -8.54 29.39 22.28
CA ASN A 97 -8.71 28.80 23.60
C ASN A 97 -7.43 28.90 24.47
N GLN A 98 -6.49 29.76 24.11
CA GLN A 98 -5.34 30.18 24.92
C GLN A 98 -5.48 31.67 25.24
#